data_AF-A0AAV4GKN7-F1
#
_entry.id   AF-A0AAV4GKN7-F1
#
_cell.length_a   1.000
_cell.length_b   1.000
_cell.length_c   1.000
_cell.angle_alpha   90.00
_cell.angle_beta   90.00
_cell.angle_gamma   90.00
#
_symmetry.space_group_name_H-M   'P 1'
#
loop_
_entity.id
_entity.type
_entity.pdbx_description
1 polymer ?
#
loop_
_entity_poly.entity_id
_entity_poly.type
_entity_poly.pdbx_seq_one_letter_code
_entity_poly.pdbx_strand_id
1 'polypeptide(L)'
;MPRDSKIHPCMIDAAVSAEIPDKNQDPELFTIVTSHMVHGPCGALNPNAPCMKDGKCSRQFPKSFVKDTEMGTDIYPKYQRRDVQSGDNCTVKKLVGQNLP
;
A
#
# COMPACT_ATOMS: atom_id res chain seq x y z
N MET A 1 5.26 -36.55 -3.34
CA MET A 1 4.29 -35.56 -3.84
C MET A 1 5.06 -34.41 -4.46
N PRO A 2 4.86 -34.05 -5.73
CA PRO A 2 5.60 -32.95 -6.33
C PRO A 2 5.09 -31.63 -5.74
N ARG A 3 5.98 -30.80 -5.20
CA ARG A 3 5.67 -29.49 -4.59
C ARG A 3 5.91 -28.34 -5.58
N ASP A 4 5.62 -28.56 -6.86
CA ASP A 4 5.89 -27.59 -7.92
C ASP A 4 4.61 -26.93 -8.43
N SER A 5 3.77 -26.46 -7.51
CA SER A 5 2.78 -25.44 -7.85
C SER A 5 3.52 -24.12 -7.94
N LYS A 6 4.00 -23.76 -9.13
CA LYS A 6 4.61 -22.46 -9.40
C LYS A 6 3.63 -21.37 -8.97
N ILE A 7 3.97 -20.62 -7.92
CA ILE A 7 3.14 -19.49 -7.46
C ILE A 7 3.26 -18.40 -8.53
N HIS A 8 2.16 -18.15 -9.24
CA HIS A 8 2.05 -17.12 -10.25
C HIS A 8 1.57 -15.80 -9.63
N PRO A 9 2.07 -14.63 -10.05
CA PRO A 9 1.64 -13.33 -9.55
C PRO A 9 0.12 -13.16 -9.46
N CYS A 10 -0.63 -13.59 -10.48
CA CYS A 10 -2.09 -13.48 -10.47
C CYS A 10 -2.78 -14.23 -9.32
N MET A 11 -2.20 -15.33 -8.82
CA MET A 11 -2.74 -16.05 -7.67
C MET A 11 -2.48 -15.29 -6.38
N ILE A 12 -1.37 -14.55 -6.32
CA ILE A 12 -1.05 -13.67 -5.19
C ILE A 12 -1.98 -12.46 -5.21
N ASP A 13 -2.14 -11.82 -6.37
CA ASP A 13 -3.00 -10.64 -6.54
C ASP A 13 -4.48 -10.96 -6.24
N ALA A 14 -4.93 -12.20 -6.50
CA ALA A 14 -6.26 -12.66 -6.15
C ALA A 14 -6.45 -12.89 -4.63
N ALA A 15 -5.38 -13.18 -3.90
CA ALA A 15 -5.42 -13.47 -2.47
C ALA A 15 -5.03 -12.28 -1.59
N VAL A 16 -4.22 -11.36 -2.11
CA VAL A 16 -3.65 -10.22 -1.39
C VAL A 16 -3.84 -8.97 -2.22
N SER A 17 -4.54 -7.99 -1.67
CA SER A 17 -4.72 -6.67 -2.28
C SER A 17 -4.11 -5.58 -1.41
N ALA A 18 -3.46 -4.61 -2.05
CA ALA A 18 -2.95 -3.40 -1.40
C ALA A 18 -3.91 -2.19 -1.53
N GLU A 19 -5.16 -2.45 -1.94
CA GLU A 19 -6.23 -1.47 -2.09
C GLU A 19 -6.94 -1.18 -0.76
N ILE A 20 -7.52 0.01 -0.64
CA ILE A 20 -8.33 0.39 0.51
C ILE A 20 -9.78 -0.04 0.20
N PRO A 21 -10.44 -0.82 1.08
CA PRO A 21 -11.81 -1.26 0.89
C PRO A 21 -12.78 -0.08 0.67
N ASP A 22 -13.89 -0.31 -0.03
CA ASP A 22 -14.91 0.73 -0.15
C ASP A 22 -15.68 0.87 1.17
N LYS A 23 -15.79 2.11 1.67
CA LYS A 23 -16.44 2.40 2.95
C LYS A 23 -17.94 2.05 2.97
N ASN A 24 -18.62 2.11 1.82
CA ASN A 24 -20.06 1.84 1.74
C ASN A 24 -20.35 0.34 1.55
N GLN A 25 -19.45 -0.37 0.86
CA GLN A 25 -19.59 -1.82 0.64
C GLN A 25 -19.09 -2.63 1.85
N ASP A 26 -17.98 -2.22 2.48
CA ASP A 26 -17.40 -2.90 3.63
C ASP A 26 -16.83 -1.88 4.66
N PRO A 27 -17.70 -1.28 5.49
CA PRO A 27 -17.29 -0.27 6.47
C PRO A 27 -16.39 -0.81 7.58
N GLU A 28 -16.53 -2.09 7.94
CA GLU A 28 -15.73 -2.73 8.99
C GLU A 28 -14.29 -2.91 8.50
N LEU A 29 -14.11 -3.53 7.34
CA LEU A 29 -12.79 -3.73 6.75
C LEU A 29 -12.14 -2.39 6.40
N PHE A 30 -12.89 -1.41 5.90
CA PHE A 30 -12.39 -0.06 5.70
C PHE A 30 -11.84 0.53 7.00
N THR A 31 -12.56 0.41 8.11
CA THR A 31 -12.13 0.95 9.41
C THR A 31 -10.85 0.27 9.89
N ILE A 32 -10.76 -1.05 9.78
CA ILE A 32 -9.60 -1.83 10.20
C ILE A 32 -8.38 -1.46 9.35
N VAL A 33 -8.51 -1.54 8.01
CA VAL A 33 -7.42 -1.26 7.07
C VAL A 33 -6.93 0.17 7.21
N THR A 34 -7.85 1.13 7.26
CA THR A 34 -7.45 2.54 7.34
C THR A 34 -6.79 2.89 8.68
N SER A 35 -7.16 2.22 9.77
CA SER A 35 -6.59 2.51 11.10
C SER A 35 -5.24 1.83 11.33
N HIS A 36 -5.02 0.65 10.75
CA HIS A 36 -3.87 -0.20 11.11
C HIS A 36 -2.91 -0.48 9.95
N MET A 37 -3.38 -0.46 8.71
CA MET A 37 -2.61 -0.91 7.53
C MET A 37 -2.15 0.25 6.62
N VAL A 38 -2.57 1.49 6.93
CA VAL A 38 -2.14 2.68 6.20
C VAL A 38 -0.94 3.30 6.88
N HIS A 39 0.13 3.52 6.12
CA HIS A 39 1.29 4.22 6.64
C HIS A 39 0.93 5.68 6.97
N GLY A 40 1.25 6.11 8.18
CA GLY A 40 1.08 7.51 8.58
C GLY A 40 1.99 8.46 7.79
N PRO A 41 1.78 9.78 7.92
CA PRO A 41 2.65 10.78 7.32
C PRO A 41 4.10 10.55 7.74
N CYS A 42 5.01 10.63 6.77
CA CYS A 42 6.45 10.55 6.96
C CYS A 42 7.13 11.41 5.89
N GLY A 43 8.47 11.42 5.86
CA GLY A 43 9.22 12.23 4.91
C GLY A 43 9.09 13.71 5.22
N ALA A 44 8.89 14.54 4.19
CA ALA A 44 8.72 15.98 4.34
C ALA A 44 7.49 16.35 5.19
N LEU A 45 6.44 15.51 5.18
CA LEU A 45 5.21 15.76 5.94
C LEU A 45 5.36 15.48 7.44
N ASN A 46 6.29 14.58 7.81
CA ASN A 46 6.60 14.30 9.21
C ASN A 46 8.03 13.74 9.32
N PRO A 47 9.04 14.63 9.42
CA PRO A 47 10.45 14.22 9.52
C PRO A 47 10.77 13.47 10.81
N ASN A 48 9.94 13.64 11.85
CA ASN A 48 10.10 13.04 13.17
C ASN A 48 9.39 11.69 13.29
N ALA A 49 8.77 11.17 12.22
CA ALA A 49 8.12 9.88 12.26
C ALA A 49 9.15 8.78 12.62
N PRO A 50 8.78 7.77 13.43
CA PRO A 50 9.71 6.73 13.89
C PRO A 50 10.28 5.86 12.75
N CYS A 51 9.66 5.91 11.56
CA CYS A 51 10.18 5.24 10.37
C CYS A 51 11.30 6.00 9.67
N MET A 52 11.54 7.27 10.00
CA MET A 52 12.54 8.12 9.35
C MET A 52 13.94 7.80 9.85
N LYS A 53 14.86 7.60 8.90
CA LYS A 53 16.29 7.39 9.13
C LYS A 53 17.08 8.10 8.04
N ASP A 54 18.06 8.92 8.43
CA ASP A 54 18.93 9.66 7.50
C ASP A 54 18.14 10.46 6.44
N GLY A 55 17.03 11.08 6.87
CA GLY A 55 16.15 11.89 6.00
C GLY A 55 15.26 11.08 5.06
N LYS A 56 15.26 9.74 5.12
CA LYS A 56 14.44 8.85 4.28
C LYS A 56 13.58 7.93 5.13
N CYS A 57 12.40 7.55 4.62
CA CYS A 57 11.61 6.52 5.26
C CYS A 57 12.32 5.17 5.11
N SER A 58 12.73 4.55 6.22
CA SER A 58 13.40 3.25 6.25
C SER A 58 12.56 2.13 5.63
N ARG A 59 11.23 2.30 5.59
CA ARG A 59 10.26 1.39 4.96
C ARG A 59 9.97 1.75 3.50
N GLN A 60 10.61 2.79 2.95
CA GLN A 60 10.53 3.23 1.56
C GLN A 60 9.11 3.62 1.14
N PHE A 61 8.42 4.41 1.95
CA PHE A 61 7.13 5.01 1.57
C PHE A 61 7.32 6.38 0.87
N PRO A 62 6.42 6.76 -0.05
CA PRO A 62 5.34 5.94 -0.61
C PRO A 62 5.87 4.81 -1.51
N LYS A 63 5.17 3.66 -1.52
CA LYS A 63 5.52 2.54 -2.41
C LYS A 63 5.12 2.87 -3.85
N SER A 64 5.96 2.49 -4.81
CA SER A 64 5.66 2.64 -6.24
C SER A 64 4.42 1.84 -6.65
N PHE A 65 3.73 2.32 -7.68
CA PHE A 65 2.67 1.57 -8.35
C PHE A 65 3.28 0.45 -9.20
N VAL A 66 2.66 -0.73 -9.14
CA VAL A 66 3.09 -1.92 -9.88
C VAL A 66 1.84 -2.64 -10.36
N LYS A 67 1.82 -3.01 -11.65
CA LYS A 67 0.63 -3.59 -12.29
C LYS A 67 0.34 -5.01 -11.81
N ASP A 68 1.33 -5.84 -11.50
CA ASP A 68 1.17 -7.23 -11.06
C ASP A 68 2.17 -7.49 -9.93
N THR A 69 1.90 -8.46 -9.04
CA THR A 69 2.88 -8.75 -7.97
C THR A 69 4.25 -9.14 -8.57
N GLU A 70 5.29 -8.41 -8.18
CA GLU A 70 6.66 -8.72 -8.53
C GLU A 70 7.32 -9.53 -7.41
N MET A 71 7.62 -10.79 -7.70
CA MET A 71 8.50 -11.63 -6.89
C MET A 71 9.94 -11.20 -7.15
N GLY A 72 10.36 -10.11 -6.51
CA GLY A 72 11.73 -9.59 -6.62
C GLY A 72 12.77 -10.52 -5.99
N THR A 73 14.04 -10.16 -6.12
CA THR A 73 15.16 -10.79 -5.40
C THR A 73 15.18 -10.46 -3.91
N ASP A 74 14.33 -9.52 -3.50
CA ASP A 74 14.19 -9.10 -2.11
C ASP A 74 13.37 -10.12 -1.31
N ILE A 75 13.56 -10.09 0.01
CA ILE A 75 12.84 -10.93 0.98
C ILE A 75 11.33 -10.69 1.05
N TYR A 76 10.83 -9.64 0.38
CA TYR A 76 9.40 -9.28 0.34
C TYR A 76 8.95 -9.02 -1.10
N PRO A 77 7.85 -9.64 -1.55
CA PRO A 77 7.29 -9.33 -2.86
C PRO A 77 6.76 -7.89 -2.89
N LYS A 78 6.82 -7.27 -4.07
CA LYS A 78 6.15 -5.99 -4.32
C LYS A 78 4.75 -6.32 -4.85
N TYR A 79 3.78 -6.26 -3.96
CA TYR A 79 2.39 -6.52 -4.31
C TYR A 79 1.86 -5.51 -5.33
N GLN A 80 0.90 -5.95 -6.15
CA GLN A 80 0.17 -5.10 -7.08
C GLN A 80 -0.40 -3.86 -6.35
N ARG A 81 -0.16 -2.69 -6.93
CA ARG A 81 -0.72 -1.41 -6.49
C ARG A 81 -1.11 -0.62 -7.74
N ARG A 82 -2.41 -0.51 -8.00
CA ARG A 82 -2.95 0.17 -9.19
C ARG A 82 -2.75 1.68 -9.11
N ASP A 83 -2.43 2.27 -10.25
CA ASP A 83 -2.30 3.72 -10.39
C ASP A 83 -3.67 4.40 -10.47
N VAL A 84 -3.73 5.65 -10.01
CA VAL A 84 -4.92 6.50 -9.94
C VAL A 84 -5.56 6.71 -11.32
N GLN A 85 -4.76 6.68 -12.39
CA GLN A 85 -5.25 6.86 -13.76
C GLN A 85 -6.08 5.67 -14.27
N SER A 86 -6.05 4.52 -13.60
CA SER A 86 -6.79 3.32 -14.01
C SER A 86 -8.22 3.25 -13.45
N GLY A 87 -8.70 4.30 -12.75
CA GLY A 87 -10.09 4.41 -12.31
C GLY A 87 -10.38 3.96 -10.87
N ASP A 88 -9.35 3.60 -10.08
CA ASP A 88 -9.51 3.12 -8.71
C ASP A 88 -9.25 4.22 -7.65
N ASN A 89 -10.00 4.12 -6.56
CA ASN A 89 -10.17 5.06 -5.45
C ASN A 89 -8.89 5.32 -4.62
N CYS A 90 -7.96 6.15 -5.11
CA CYS A 90 -6.86 6.63 -4.28
C CYS A 90 -7.37 7.47 -3.11
N THR A 91 -7.56 6.84 -1.94
CA THR A 91 -8.04 7.52 -0.73
C THR A 91 -6.86 8.25 -0.11
N VAL A 92 -6.68 9.51 -0.50
CA VAL A 92 -5.81 10.42 0.24
C VAL A 92 -6.53 10.71 1.56
N LYS A 93 -6.02 10.16 2.66
CA LYS A 93 -6.43 10.65 3.98
C LYS A 93 -6.00 12.10 4.09
N LYS A 94 -6.95 13.02 3.91
CA LYS A 94 -6.73 14.45 4.12
C LYS A 94 -6.31 14.63 5.58
N LEU A 95 -5.07 15.05 5.78
CA LEU A 95 -4.61 15.45 7.10
C LEU A 95 -5.41 16.69 7.51
N VAL A 96 -6.07 16.63 8.65
CA VAL A 96 -6.75 17.77 9.25
C VAL A 96 -5.70 18.86 9.46
N GLY A 97 -5.76 19.94 8.66
CA GLY A 97 -4.85 21.09 8.78
C GLY A 97 -4.22 21.62 7.49
N GLN A 98 -4.44 21.03 6.31
CA GLN A 98 -3.91 21.57 5.06
C GLN A 98 -5.01 21.84 4.03
N ASN A 99 -5.21 23.12 3.73
CA ASN A 99 -5.81 23.56 2.47
C ASN A 99 -4.78 23.27 1.37
N LEU A 100 -5.10 22.36 0.45
CA LEU A 100 -4.38 22.25 -0.82
C LEU A 100 -4.96 23.34 -1.75
N PRO A 101 -4.14 24.06 -2.53
CA PRO A 101 -4.65 25.02 -3.51
C PRO A 101 -5.62 24.40 -4.52
#